data_AF-A0A5E6NKS0-F1
#
_entry.id   AF-A0A5E6NKS0-F1
#
_cell.length_a   1.000
_cell.length_b   1.000
_cell.length_c   1.000
_cell.angle_alpha   90.00
_cell.angle_beta   90.00
_cell.angle_gamma   90.00
#
_symmetry.space_group_name_H-M   'P 1'
#
loop_
_entity.id
_entity.type
_entity.pdbx_description
1 polymer ?
#
loop_
_entity_poly.entity_id
_entity_poly.type
_entity_poly.pdbx_seq_one_letter_code
_entity_poly.pdbx_strand_id
1 'polypeptide(L)'
;MLFLKDSLEITQDNRALILSKCLESEEDFILITHGTDTMVETAQLLGVNIKNKTIVLFGAMLPYSVNQSDGLFNLGFALSSVQNQPPGVYIAMNGQVFDFDKVQKNTSLGIFENI
;
A
#
# COMPACT_ATOMS: atom_id res chain seq x y z
N MET A 1 -2.46 10.94 -9.90
CA MET A 1 -1.43 11.16 -8.85
C MET A 1 -2.01 12.13 -7.83
N LEU A 2 -2.00 11.78 -6.53
CA LEU A 2 -2.51 12.66 -5.47
C LEU A 2 -1.43 13.61 -4.94
N PHE A 3 -0.22 13.11 -4.71
CA PHE A 3 0.96 13.87 -4.31
C PHE A 3 2.23 13.04 -4.50
N LEU A 4 3.38 13.70 -4.44
CA LEU A 4 4.71 13.09 -4.43
C LEU A 4 5.42 13.57 -3.15
N LYS A 5 5.49 12.71 -2.14
CA LYS A 5 6.04 13.01 -0.82
C LYS A 5 6.83 11.82 -0.29
N ASP A 6 7.80 12.11 0.57
CA ASP A 6 8.37 11.09 1.45
C ASP A 6 7.29 10.53 2.38
N SER A 7 7.30 9.22 2.64
CA SER A 7 6.30 8.62 3.55
C SER A 7 6.33 9.21 4.95
N LEU A 8 7.47 9.68 5.42
CA LEU A 8 7.62 10.33 6.72
C LEU A 8 6.95 11.70 6.78
N GLU A 9 6.64 12.31 5.64
CA GLU A 9 5.93 13.60 5.52
C GLU A 9 4.43 13.45 5.23
N ILE A 10 3.92 12.21 5.19
CA ILE A 10 2.49 11.94 4.98
C ILE A 10 1.74 12.21 6.28
N THR A 11 0.94 13.28 6.27
CA THR A 11 0.13 13.70 7.42
C THR A 11 -1.23 12.99 7.45
N GLN A 12 -1.97 13.17 8.54
CA GLN A 12 -3.35 12.67 8.63
C GLN A 12 -4.27 13.28 7.56
N ASP A 13 -4.11 14.55 7.21
CA ASP A 13 -4.87 15.17 6.12
C ASP A 13 -4.56 14.51 4.77
N ASN A 14 -3.31 14.09 4.56
CA ASN A 14 -2.94 13.36 3.34
C ASN A 14 -3.59 11.97 3.31
N ARG A 15 -3.66 11.26 4.44
CA ARG A 15 -4.35 9.97 4.51
C ARG A 15 -5.87 10.11 4.38
N ALA A 16 -6.45 11.16 4.95
CA ALA A 16 -7.86 11.49 4.77
C ALA A 16 -8.19 11.77 3.30
N LEU A 17 -7.30 12.47 2.58
CA LEU A 17 -7.44 12.66 1.14
C LEU A 17 -7.35 11.33 0.37
N ILE A 18 -6.42 10.44 0.71
CA ILE A 18 -6.35 9.09 0.08
C ILE A 18 -7.67 8.35 0.31
N LEU A 19 -8.18 8.34 1.55
CA LEU A 19 -9.44 7.70 1.90
C LEU A 19 -10.61 8.27 1.11
N SER A 20 -10.74 9.60 1.04
CA SER A 20 -11.83 10.26 0.30
C SER A 20 -11.79 9.85 -1.18
N LYS A 21 -10.59 9.81 -1.78
CA LYS A 21 -10.42 9.44 -3.20
C LYS A 21 -10.73 7.96 -3.46
N CYS A 22 -10.46 7.07 -2.52
CA CYS A 22 -10.84 5.67 -2.63
C CYS A 22 -12.36 5.49 -2.51
N LEU A 23 -13.03 6.26 -1.63
CA LEU A 23 -14.48 6.23 -1.47
C LEU A 23 -15.23 6.84 -2.66
N GLU A 24 -14.69 7.92 -3.24
CA GLU A 24 -15.24 8.61 -4.42
C GLU A 24 -15.02 7.83 -5.72
N SER A 25 -14.04 6.91 -5.75
CA SER A 25 -13.72 6.15 -6.96
C SER A 25 -14.83 5.16 -7.32
N GLU A 26 -15.22 5.16 -8.59
CA GLU A 26 -16.17 4.19 -9.14
C GLU A 26 -15.55 2.78 -9.28
N GLU A 27 -14.22 2.68 -9.30
CA GLU A 27 -13.51 1.42 -9.53
C GLU A 27 -13.51 0.52 -8.29
N ASP A 28 -13.70 -0.79 -8.49
CA ASP A 28 -13.68 -1.78 -7.42
C ASP A 28 -12.26 -2.25 -7.05
N PHE A 29 -11.32 -2.12 -7.98
CA PHE A 29 -9.93 -2.52 -7.83
C PHE A 29 -9.01 -1.30 -7.84
N ILE A 30 -8.38 -0.99 -6.69
CA ILE A 30 -7.55 0.21 -6.53
C ILE A 30 -6.14 -0.20 -6.15
N LEU A 31 -5.17 0.26 -6.94
CA LEU A 31 -3.75 0.08 -6.66
C LEU A 31 -3.13 1.41 -6.22
N ILE A 32 -2.44 1.43 -5.08
CA ILE A 32 -1.84 2.63 -4.51
C ILE A 32 -0.33 2.43 -4.38
N THR A 33 0.46 3.22 -5.10
CA THR A 33 1.89 3.39 -4.82
C THR A 33 2.07 4.26 -3.58
N HIS A 34 2.85 3.82 -2.60
CA HIS A 34 3.08 4.54 -1.36
C HIS A 34 4.53 4.35 -0.87
N GLY A 35 5.07 5.33 -0.15
CA GLY A 35 6.36 5.19 0.54
C GLY A 35 6.25 4.19 1.70
N THR A 36 7.31 3.43 1.99
CA THR A 36 7.16 2.24 2.84
C THR A 36 7.04 2.56 4.34
N ASP A 37 7.60 3.67 4.83
CA ASP A 37 7.70 3.94 6.29
C ASP A 37 6.35 4.02 6.99
N THR A 38 5.37 4.69 6.38
CA THR A 38 4.06 4.94 6.98
C THR A 38 2.93 4.23 6.22
N MET A 39 3.28 3.29 5.33
CA MET A 39 2.31 2.55 4.50
C MET A 39 1.30 1.78 5.36
N VAL A 40 1.77 1.18 6.46
CA VAL A 40 0.92 0.42 7.39
C VAL A 40 -0.17 1.31 8.00
N GLU A 41 0.17 2.52 8.43
CA GLU A 41 -0.79 3.48 8.98
C GLU A 41 -1.88 3.86 7.97
N THR A 42 -1.48 4.08 6.71
CA THR A 42 -2.42 4.35 5.62
C THR A 42 -3.31 3.14 5.34
N ALA A 43 -2.74 1.94 5.26
CA ALA A 43 -3.50 0.71 5.05
C ALA A 43 -4.52 0.48 6.18
N GLN A 44 -4.14 0.74 7.43
CA GLN A 44 -5.03 0.63 8.58
C GLN A 44 -6.22 1.58 8.51
N LEU A 45 -5.98 2.86 8.19
CA LEU A 45 -7.06 3.83 8.00
C LEU A 45 -8.03 3.36 6.90
N LEU A 46 -7.51 2.94 5.75
CA LEU A 46 -8.34 2.49 4.64
C LEU A 46 -9.11 1.21 4.99
N GLY A 47 -8.44 0.24 5.60
CA GLY A 47 -8.99 -1.06 5.95
C GLY A 47 -10.13 -0.99 6.97
N VAL A 48 -10.10 -0.03 7.89
CA VAL A 48 -11.22 0.22 8.81
C VAL A 48 -12.45 0.78 8.08
N ASN A 49 -12.25 1.64 7.07
CA ASN A 49 -13.31 2.44 6.46
C ASN A 49 -13.86 1.89 5.14
N ILE A 50 -13.14 1.02 4.43
CA ILE A 50 -13.52 0.50 3.11
C ILE A 50 -13.63 -1.02 3.16
N LYS A 51 -14.81 -1.55 2.79
CA LYS A 51 -15.13 -2.98 2.85
C LYS A 51 -15.63 -3.58 1.54
N ASN A 52 -16.02 -2.73 0.59
CA ASN A 52 -16.67 -3.12 -0.66
C ASN A 52 -15.77 -2.99 -1.89
N LYS A 53 -14.48 -2.70 -1.70
CA LYS A 53 -13.47 -2.55 -2.76
C LYS A 53 -12.24 -3.36 -2.41
N THR A 54 -11.48 -3.80 -3.40
CA THR A 54 -10.17 -4.43 -3.22
C THR A 54 -9.09 -3.37 -3.43
N ILE A 55 -8.39 -3.00 -2.36
CA ILE A 55 -7.34 -1.99 -2.39
C ILE A 55 -6.01 -2.64 -2.02
N VAL A 56 -4.99 -2.45 -2.85
CA VAL A 56 -3.63 -2.94 -2.57
C VAL A 56 -2.67 -1.77 -2.56
N LEU A 57 -1.94 -1.62 -1.45
CA LEU A 57 -0.83 -0.69 -1.33
C LEU A 57 0.48 -1.42 -1.62
N PHE A 58 1.37 -0.77 -2.36
CA PHE A 58 2.72 -1.27 -2.61
C PHE A 58 3.72 -0.12 -2.71
N GLY A 59 5.00 -0.45 -2.63
CA GLY A 59 6.09 0.50 -2.74
C GLY A 59 7.37 -0.19 -3.19
N ALA A 60 8.49 0.44 -2.90
CA ALA A 60 9.81 -0.12 -3.13
C ALA A 60 10.70 0.22 -1.94
N MET A 61 11.57 -0.71 -1.53
CA MET A 61 12.61 -0.44 -0.54
C MET A 61 13.79 0.31 -1.18
N LEU A 62 14.04 0.08 -2.48
CA LEU A 62 15.05 0.78 -3.25
C LEU A 62 14.42 1.65 -4.34
N PRO A 63 14.87 2.92 -4.53
CA PRO A 63 14.37 3.76 -5.60
C PRO A 63 14.48 3.07 -6.97
N TYR A 64 13.48 3.26 -7.83
CA TYR A 64 13.44 2.64 -9.17
C TYR A 64 14.66 2.94 -10.04
N SER A 65 15.32 4.09 -9.83
CA SER A 65 16.53 4.49 -10.54
C SER A 65 17.77 3.66 -10.19
N VAL A 66 17.72 2.82 -9.14
CA VAL A 66 18.83 1.99 -8.68
C VAL A 66 18.73 0.60 -9.31
N ASN A 67 19.87 0.07 -9.77
CA ASN A 67 19.96 -1.31 -10.25
C ASN A 67 19.47 -2.29 -9.17
N GLN A 68 18.69 -3.30 -9.58
CA GLN A 68 18.07 -4.29 -8.70
C GLN A 68 17.00 -3.72 -7.75
N SER A 69 16.38 -2.58 -8.10
CA SER A 69 15.18 -2.11 -7.41
C SER A 69 14.08 -3.17 -7.43
N ASP A 70 13.41 -3.32 -6.28
CA ASP A 70 12.24 -4.17 -6.09
C ASP A 70 10.94 -3.54 -6.67
N GLY A 71 10.99 -2.30 -7.15
CA GLY A 71 9.81 -1.54 -7.57
C GLY A 71 9.00 -2.17 -8.69
N LEU A 72 9.65 -2.67 -9.76
CA LEU A 72 8.91 -3.32 -10.87
C LEU A 72 8.33 -4.67 -10.46
N PHE A 73 9.07 -5.43 -9.64
CA PHE A 73 8.59 -6.70 -9.11
C PHE A 73 7.36 -6.48 -8.23
N ASN A 74 7.44 -5.53 -7.28
CA ASN A 74 6.34 -5.19 -6.39
C ASN A 74 5.14 -4.65 -7.17
N LEU A 75 5.34 -3.85 -8.22
CA LEU A 75 4.24 -3.40 -9.10
C LEU A 75 3.51 -4.58 -9.74
N GLY A 76 4.24 -5.51 -10.38
CA GLY A 76 3.64 -6.68 -11.01
C GLY A 76 2.92 -7.58 -10.01
N PHE A 77 3.54 -7.80 -8.85
CA PHE A 77 2.97 -8.58 -7.77
C PHE A 77 1.70 -7.93 -7.19
N ALA A 78 1.70 -6.61 -6.97
CA ALA A 78 0.56 -5.87 -6.45
C ALA A 78 -0.60 -5.80 -7.46
N LEU A 79 -0.28 -5.65 -8.75
CA LEU A 79 -1.27 -5.71 -9.83
C LEU A 79 -1.94 -7.09 -9.91
N SER A 80 -1.19 -8.17 -9.73
CA SER A 80 -1.79 -9.51 -9.61
C SER A 80 -2.63 -9.63 -8.35
N SER A 81 -2.14 -9.12 -7.22
CA SER A 81 -2.82 -9.21 -5.93
C SER A 81 -4.18 -8.51 -5.93
N VAL A 82 -4.26 -7.28 -6.45
CA VAL A 82 -5.53 -6.52 -6.45
C VAL A 82 -6.63 -7.23 -7.25
N GLN A 83 -6.27 -7.99 -8.29
CA GLN A 83 -7.23 -8.73 -9.12
C GLN A 83 -7.67 -10.07 -8.50
N ASN A 84 -6.92 -10.61 -7.53
CA ASN A 84 -7.12 -11.96 -7.01
C ASN A 84 -7.56 -11.99 -5.53
N GLN A 85 -7.51 -10.85 -4.83
CA GLN A 85 -7.99 -10.76 -3.45
C GLN A 85 -9.48 -10.40 -3.40
N PRO A 86 -10.23 -10.92 -2.42
CA PRO A 86 -11.59 -10.47 -2.17
C PRO A 86 -11.60 -9.00 -1.68
N PRO A 87 -12.76 -8.33 -1.70
CA PRO A 87 -12.90 -6.97 -1.17
C PRO A 87 -12.26 -6.83 0.22
N GLY A 88 -11.39 -5.84 0.36
CA GLY A 88 -10.51 -5.66 1.50
C GLY A 88 -9.35 -4.74 1.18
N VAL A 89 -8.52 -4.44 2.19
CA VAL A 89 -7.32 -3.61 2.05
C VAL A 89 -6.10 -4.43 2.41
N TYR A 90 -5.09 -4.40 1.55
CA TYR A 90 -3.90 -5.22 1.67
C TYR A 90 -2.62 -4.44 1.39
N ILE A 91 -1.50 -4.94 1.88
CA ILE A 91 -0.15 -4.53 1.50
C ILE A 91 0.50 -5.65 0.68
N ALA A 92 1.08 -5.32 -0.47
CA ALA A 92 1.81 -6.25 -1.33
C ALA A 92 3.30 -5.87 -1.37
N MET A 93 4.10 -6.52 -0.53
CA MET A 93 5.53 -6.26 -0.36
C MET A 93 6.27 -7.57 -0.08
N ASN A 94 7.56 -7.65 -0.38
CA ASN A 94 8.40 -8.83 -0.10
C ASN A 94 7.85 -10.15 -0.71
N GLY A 95 7.11 -10.07 -1.83
CA GLY A 95 6.48 -11.22 -2.46
C GLY A 95 5.33 -11.84 -1.66
N GLN A 96 4.76 -11.10 -0.70
CA GLN A 96 3.67 -11.54 0.16
C GLN A 96 2.54 -10.50 0.17
N VAL A 97 1.31 -10.97 0.36
CA VAL A 97 0.13 -10.13 0.58
C VAL A 97 -0.24 -10.19 2.06
N PHE A 98 -0.37 -9.03 2.69
CA PHE A 98 -0.72 -8.91 4.09
C PHE A 98 -2.06 -8.19 4.25
N ASP A 99 -2.90 -8.67 5.17
CA ASP A 99 -4.09 -7.93 5.61
C ASP A 99 -3.66 -6.63 6.31
N PHE A 100 -4.42 -5.55 6.12
CA PHE A 100 -4.09 -4.23 6.69
C PHE A 100 -3.89 -4.23 8.22
N ASP A 101 -4.51 -5.16 8.94
CA ASP A 101 -4.49 -5.28 10.40
C ASP A 101 -3.54 -6.37 10.92
N LYS A 102 -2.88 -7.14 10.04
CA LYS A 102 -1.96 -8.22 10.39
C LYS A 102 -0.55 -8.00 9.85
N VAL A 103 -0.13 -6.75 9.76
CA VAL A 103 1.15 -6.39 9.13
C VAL A 103 1.88 -5.30 9.90
N GLN A 104 3.20 -5.44 9.99
CA GLN A 104 4.10 -4.40 10.47
C GLN A 104 5.30 -4.24 9.54
N LYS A 105 5.89 -3.04 9.52
CA LYS A 105 7.19 -2.80 8.89
C LYS A 105 8.30 -3.05 9.91
N ASN A 106 9.08 -4.08 9.69
CA ASN A 106 10.32 -4.30 10.43
C ASN A 106 11.40 -3.39 9.87
N THR A 107 11.62 -2.25 10.53
CA THR A 107 12.59 -1.24 10.08
C THR A 107 14.04 -1.69 10.20
N SER A 108 14.35 -2.59 11.14
CA SER A 108 15.67 -3.22 11.22
C SER A 108 15.92 -4.20 10.06
N LEU A 109 14.86 -4.92 9.70
CA LEU A 109 14.69 -5.84 8.57
C LEU A 109 14.82 -5.18 7.20
N GLY A 110 14.21 -4.00 7.08
CA GLY A 110 13.79 -3.47 5.80
C GLY A 110 12.72 -4.34 5.12
N ILE A 111 11.87 -5.02 5.90
CA ILE A 111 10.83 -5.94 5.38
C ILE A 111 9.48 -5.70 6.04
N PHE A 112 8.42 -6.17 5.38
CA PHE A 112 7.09 -6.33 5.95
C PHE A 112 6.94 -7.76 6.46
N GLU A 113 6.30 -7.91 7.61
CA GLU A 113 6.07 -9.20 8.26
C GLU A 113 4.70 -9.22 8.95
N ASN A 114 4.17 -10.43 9.17
CA ASN A 114 2.92 -10.60 9.90
C ASN A 114 3.12 -10.30 11.40
N ILE A 115 2.09 -9.76 12.03
CA ILE A 115 1.99 -9.61 13.49
C ILE A 115 1.48 -10.90 14.13
#